data_AF-A0A7V1V1D9-F1
#
_entry.id   AF-A0A7V1V1D9-F1
#
_cell.length_a   1.000
_cell.length_b   1.000
_cell.length_c   1.000
_cell.angle_alpha   90.00
_cell.angle_beta   90.00
_cell.angle_gamma   90.00
#
_symmetry.space_group_name_H-M   'P 1'
#
loop_
_entity.id
_entity.type
_entity.pdbx_description
1 polymer ?
#
loop_
_entity_poly.entity_id
_entity_poly.type
_entity_poly.pdbx_seq_one_letter_code
_entity_poly.pdbx_strand_id
1 'polypeptide(L)'
;MQACRWFDPRPFTVEGGEGPFTAVEIYRDDVPFDTAVAGMTDPAVARTILRERHSVGGGRAVRVEVETTALIPLPGGTRIYAYIIDLGSRGVLVISTTSLTNMDYPATKRIVDETARTLRVF
;
A
#
# COMPACT_ATOMS: atom_id res chain seq x y z
N MET A 1 4.65 6.28 29.48
CA MET A 1 4.58 4.97 28.77
C MET A 1 3.11 4.57 28.69
N GLN A 2 2.52 4.49 27.50
CA GLN A 2 1.17 3.94 27.34
C GLN A 2 1.28 2.47 26.95
N ALA A 3 0.71 1.59 27.78
CA ALA A 3 0.53 0.18 27.46
C ALA A 3 -0.48 0.03 26.30
N CYS A 4 -0.14 -0.84 25.34
CA CYS A 4 -0.92 -1.11 24.14
C CYS A 4 -2.36 -1.51 24.50
N ARG A 5 -3.36 -0.83 23.93
CA ARG A 5 -4.77 -0.99 24.30
C ARG A 5 -5.53 -2.07 23.51
N TRP A 6 -4.90 -2.71 22.52
CA TRP A 6 -5.57 -3.54 21.51
C TRP A 6 -5.00 -4.97 21.38
N PHE A 7 -4.49 -5.56 22.46
CA PHE A 7 -4.09 -6.98 22.43
C PHE A 7 -5.21 -7.86 23.00
N ASP A 8 -5.58 -8.93 22.28
CA ASP A 8 -6.43 -10.02 22.79
C ASP A 8 -5.72 -10.68 23.98
N PRO A 9 -6.39 -10.86 25.14
CA PRO A 9 -5.76 -11.43 26.34
C PRO A 9 -5.43 -12.92 26.23
N ARG A 10 -5.84 -13.60 25.15
CA ARG A 10 -5.54 -15.02 24.93
C ARG A 10 -4.20 -15.18 24.20
N PRO A 11 -3.37 -16.17 24.58
CA PRO A 11 -2.19 -16.52 23.81
C PRO A 11 -2.58 -16.88 22.37
N PHE A 12 -1.91 -16.29 21.39
CA PHE A 12 -1.99 -16.70 20.00
C PHE A 12 -0.62 -17.17 19.53
N THR A 13 -0.62 -18.12 18.60
CA THR A 13 0.61 -18.61 17.98
C THR A 13 0.82 -17.83 16.69
N VAL A 14 1.96 -17.14 16.57
CA VAL A 14 2.43 -16.60 15.29
C VAL A 14 3.23 -17.72 14.63
N GLU A 15 2.62 -18.39 13.65
CA GLU A 15 3.41 -19.23 12.74
C GLU A 15 4.27 -18.32 11.86
N GLY A 16 5.52 -18.72 11.59
CA GLY A 16 6.48 -17.90 10.85
C GLY A 16 5.91 -17.40 9.52
N GLY A 17 5.99 -16.09 9.27
CA GLY A 17 5.62 -15.50 8.00
C GLY A 17 6.69 -15.77 6.93
N GLU A 18 6.27 -16.13 5.73
CA GLU A 18 7.16 -16.24 4.59
C GLU A 18 7.46 -14.86 4.00
N GLY A 19 8.70 -14.41 4.16
CA GLY A 19 9.34 -13.36 3.36
C GLY A 19 8.93 -11.90 3.66
N PRO A 20 9.71 -10.92 3.17
CA PRO A 20 9.15 -9.59 2.90
C PRO A 20 8.00 -9.79 1.89
N PHE A 21 6.99 -8.90 1.88
CA PHE A 21 5.77 -9.01 1.05
C PHE A 21 4.65 -9.86 1.64
N THR A 22 3.97 -9.27 2.64
CA THR A 22 2.65 -9.74 3.08
C THR A 22 1.57 -9.44 2.02
N ALA A 23 0.40 -10.08 2.13
CA ALA A 23 -0.73 -9.87 1.25
C ALA A 23 -1.15 -8.39 1.10
N VAL A 24 -0.99 -7.58 2.16
CA VAL A 24 -1.27 -6.15 2.17
C VAL A 24 -0.20 -5.44 2.99
N GLU A 25 0.48 -4.48 2.38
CA GLU A 25 1.50 -3.66 3.04
C GLU A 25 0.94 -2.29 3.38
N ILE A 26 1.31 -1.79 4.56
CA ILE A 26 0.98 -0.44 5.01
C ILE A 26 2.24 0.18 5.57
N TYR A 27 2.68 1.30 4.99
CA TYR A 27 3.88 1.99 5.44
C TYR A 27 3.74 3.51 5.31
N ARG A 28 4.54 4.22 6.10
CA ARG A 28 4.72 5.67 5.98
C ARG A 28 6.07 5.98 5.37
N ASP A 29 6.10 7.07 4.62
CA ASP A 29 7.30 7.64 4.05
C ASP A 29 7.24 9.17 4.24
N ASP A 30 8.40 9.82 4.33
CA ASP A 30 8.51 11.27 4.53
C ASP A 30 8.56 12.05 3.21
N VAL A 31 8.58 11.34 2.06
CA VAL A 31 8.52 11.96 0.74
C VAL A 31 7.23 12.79 0.54
N PRO A 32 7.30 13.90 -0.21
CA PRO A 32 6.11 14.67 -0.57
C PRO A 32 5.11 13.85 -1.38
N PHE A 33 3.81 14.14 -1.20
CA PHE A 33 2.72 13.42 -1.86
C PHE A 33 2.89 13.29 -3.38
N ASP A 34 3.13 14.41 -4.07
CA ASP A 34 3.27 14.39 -5.53
C ASP A 34 4.53 13.65 -5.99
N THR A 35 5.60 13.66 -5.17
CA THR A 35 6.81 12.87 -5.41
C THR A 35 6.54 11.37 -5.27
N ALA A 36 5.81 10.95 -4.24
CA ALA A 36 5.42 9.54 -4.05
C ALA A 36 4.58 9.02 -5.22
N VAL A 37 3.57 9.80 -5.64
CA VAL A 37 2.73 9.45 -6.80
C VAL A 37 3.56 9.40 -8.09
N ALA A 38 4.46 10.35 -8.31
CA ALA A 38 5.32 10.37 -9.48
C ALA A 38 6.26 9.16 -9.51
N GLY A 39 6.91 8.82 -8.39
CA GLY A 39 7.82 7.68 -8.30
C GLY A 39 7.12 6.35 -8.57
N MET A 40 5.91 6.15 -8.06
CA MET A 40 5.16 4.90 -8.30
C MET A 40 4.60 4.79 -9.73
N THR A 41 4.42 5.92 -10.43
CA THR A 41 3.85 5.96 -11.80
C THR A 41 4.89 6.33 -12.85
N ASP A 42 6.18 6.27 -12.52
CA ASP A 42 7.26 6.61 -13.43
C ASP A 42 7.32 5.61 -14.61
N PRO A 43 7.15 6.09 -15.86
CA PRO A 43 7.17 5.23 -17.05
C PRO A 43 8.51 4.52 -17.28
N ALA A 44 9.60 4.98 -16.65
CA ALA A 44 10.90 4.31 -16.72
C ALA A 44 10.91 2.95 -16.02
N VAL A 45 10.04 2.74 -15.02
CA VAL A 45 10.02 1.53 -14.18
C VAL A 45 8.65 0.85 -14.10
N ALA A 46 7.57 1.52 -14.51
CA ALA A 46 6.23 0.96 -14.47
C ALA A 46 5.31 1.47 -15.59
N ARG A 47 4.43 0.59 -16.06
CA ARG A 47 3.29 0.91 -16.93
C ARG A 47 2.08 1.19 -16.06
N THR A 48 1.56 2.41 -16.10
CA THR A 48 0.35 2.76 -15.35
C THR A 48 -0.89 2.09 -15.97
N ILE A 49 -1.65 1.36 -15.16
CA ILE A 49 -2.93 0.74 -15.50
C ILE A 49 -4.08 1.64 -15.01
N LEU A 50 -3.97 2.14 -13.78
CA LEU A 50 -4.96 3.00 -13.12
C LEU A 50 -4.25 4.14 -12.41
N ARG A 51 -4.82 5.35 -12.51
CA ARG A 51 -4.44 6.49 -11.68
C ARG A 51 -5.64 7.41 -11.50
N GLU A 52 -6.22 7.41 -10.32
CA GLU A 52 -7.42 8.16 -10.02
C GLU A 52 -7.25 8.99 -8.74
N ARG A 53 -7.70 10.24 -8.78
CA ARG A 53 -7.81 11.05 -7.56
C ARG A 53 -8.88 10.45 -6.67
N HIS A 54 -8.58 10.37 -5.38
CA HIS A 54 -9.48 9.83 -4.36
C HIS A 54 -9.40 10.70 -3.10
N SER A 55 -10.33 10.49 -2.17
CA SER A 55 -10.23 10.98 -0.80
C SER A 55 -10.25 9.82 0.20
N VAL A 56 -9.38 9.88 1.20
CA VAL A 56 -9.34 8.90 2.30
C VAL A 56 -9.36 9.67 3.61
N GLY A 57 -10.30 9.37 4.50
CA GLY A 57 -10.47 10.11 5.76
C GLY A 57 -10.69 11.62 5.60
N GLY A 58 -11.20 12.06 4.43
CA GLY A 58 -11.35 13.48 4.09
C GLY A 58 -10.08 14.15 3.55
N GLY A 59 -8.94 13.47 3.55
CA GLY A 59 -7.67 13.94 2.99
C GLY A 59 -7.48 13.56 1.52
N ARG A 60 -6.52 14.21 0.87
CA ARG A 60 -6.13 13.95 -0.53
C ARG A 60 -5.49 12.56 -0.64
N ALA A 61 -5.91 11.79 -1.64
CA ALA A 61 -5.29 10.50 -1.97
C ALA A 61 -5.27 10.29 -3.49
N VAL A 62 -4.42 9.36 -3.93
CA VAL A 62 -4.46 8.81 -5.29
C VAL A 62 -4.49 7.30 -5.17
N ARG A 63 -5.42 6.70 -5.91
CA ARG A 63 -5.52 5.27 -6.13
C ARG A 63 -4.78 4.93 -7.42
N VAL A 64 -3.80 4.04 -7.34
CA VAL A 64 -2.97 3.65 -8.47
C VAL A 64 -2.97 2.14 -8.66
N GLU A 65 -2.87 1.72 -9.91
CA GLU A 65 -2.46 0.38 -10.28
C GLU A 65 -1.39 0.50 -11.36
N VAL A 66 -0.27 -0.16 -11.16
CA VAL A 66 0.84 -0.15 -12.10
C VAL A 66 1.33 -1.57 -12.33
N GLU A 67 2.00 -1.78 -13.46
CA GLU A 67 2.69 -3.02 -13.78
C GLU A 67 4.17 -2.70 -13.98
N THR A 68 5.06 -3.35 -13.24
CA THR A 68 6.51 -3.12 -13.33
C THR A 68 7.04 -3.48 -14.71
N THR A 69 7.89 -2.62 -15.28
CA THR A 69 8.50 -2.85 -16.61
C THR A 69 9.94 -3.35 -16.50
N ALA A 70 10.61 -3.08 -15.38
CA ALA A 70 11.98 -3.48 -15.11
C ALA A 70 12.06 -4.48 -13.95
N LEU A 71 13.15 -5.26 -13.93
CA LEU A 71 13.53 -6.10 -12.81
C LEU A 71 14.30 -5.20 -11.83
N ILE A 72 13.77 -5.01 -10.63
CA ILE A 72 14.37 -4.46 -9.38
C ILE A 72 13.50 -3.32 -8.80
N PRO A 73 13.00 -3.47 -7.56
CA PRO A 73 13.14 -4.64 -6.69
C PRO A 73 12.17 -5.79 -7.07
N LEU A 74 11.15 -5.54 -7.89
CA LEU A 74 10.16 -6.53 -8.30
C LEU A 74 10.42 -7.03 -9.73
N PRO A 75 10.07 -8.28 -10.06
CA PRO A 75 10.12 -8.78 -11.44
C PRO A 75 9.23 -7.95 -12.37
N GLY A 76 9.62 -7.79 -13.64
CA GLY A 76 8.73 -7.20 -14.65
C GLY A 76 7.44 -7.99 -14.80
N GLY A 77 6.33 -7.30 -15.07
CA GLY A 77 4.98 -7.86 -15.11
C GLY A 77 4.28 -7.96 -13.74
N THR A 78 4.95 -7.58 -12.66
CA THR A 78 4.36 -7.54 -11.33
C THR A 78 3.40 -6.36 -11.23
N ARG A 79 2.15 -6.61 -10.84
CA ARG A 79 1.17 -5.57 -10.59
C ARG A 79 1.25 -5.10 -9.15
N ILE A 80 1.13 -3.79 -8.97
CA ILE A 80 1.05 -3.14 -7.67
C ILE A 80 -0.22 -2.31 -7.67
N TYR A 81 -1.09 -2.53 -6.69
CA TYR A 81 -2.27 -1.71 -6.44
C TYR A 81 -2.11 -0.99 -5.12
N ALA A 82 -2.30 0.32 -5.10
CA ALA A 82 -2.05 1.12 -3.91
C ALA A 82 -2.98 2.34 -3.77
N TYR A 83 -3.20 2.72 -2.52
CA TYR A 83 -3.60 4.07 -2.14
C TYR A 83 -2.38 4.81 -1.61
N ILE A 84 -2.07 5.94 -2.20
CA ILE A 84 -1.09 6.91 -1.68
C ILE A 84 -1.91 8.04 -1.05
N ILE A 85 -1.71 8.29 0.24
CA ILE A 85 -2.54 9.20 1.04
C ILE A 85 -1.65 10.32 1.59
N ASP A 86 -2.06 11.56 1.36
CA ASP A 86 -1.36 12.76 1.81
C ASP A 86 -1.55 12.96 3.32
N LEU A 87 -0.45 13.04 4.07
CA LEU A 87 -0.45 13.36 5.50
C LEU A 87 0.00 14.80 5.77
N GLY A 88 0.09 15.65 4.74
CA GLY A 88 0.59 17.01 4.80
C GLY A 88 2.10 17.04 5.03
N SER A 89 2.56 17.86 5.99
CA SER A 89 3.98 17.96 6.37
C SER A 89 4.57 16.68 6.98
N ARG A 90 3.73 15.66 7.20
CA ARG A 90 4.10 14.37 7.78
C ARG A 90 4.44 13.30 6.73
N GLY A 91 4.44 13.66 5.44
CA GLY A 91 4.74 12.78 4.32
C GLY A 91 3.50 12.06 3.78
N VAL A 92 3.65 10.77 3.45
CA VAL A 92 2.58 9.94 2.90
C VAL A 92 2.35 8.68 3.72
N LEU A 93 1.12 8.16 3.65
CA LEU A 93 0.80 6.78 4.00
C LEU A 93 0.49 6.02 2.70
N VAL A 94 1.09 4.85 2.54
CA VAL A 94 0.82 3.95 1.42
C VAL A 94 0.17 2.68 1.96
N ILE A 95 -0.93 2.27 1.33
CA ILE A 95 -1.59 0.97 1.55
C ILE A 95 -1.55 0.26 0.21
N SER A 96 -0.88 -0.87 0.12
CA SER A 96 -0.62 -1.55 -1.16
C SER A 96 -0.77 -3.05 -1.09
N THR A 97 -0.93 -3.65 -2.26
CA THR A 97 -0.75 -5.08 -2.49
C THR A 97 -0.01 -5.29 -3.81
N THR A 98 0.72 -6.39 -3.89
CA THR A 98 1.58 -6.75 -5.02
C THR A 98 1.14 -8.10 -5.57
N SER A 99 1.10 -8.31 -6.89
CA SER A 99 0.76 -9.62 -7.46
C SER A 99 1.96 -10.56 -7.38
N LEU A 100 2.12 -11.27 -6.25
CA LEU A 100 3.13 -12.32 -6.12
C LEU A 100 2.53 -13.70 -6.38
N THR A 101 3.40 -14.65 -6.69
CA THR A 101 3.02 -16.05 -6.87
C THR A 101 2.28 -16.57 -5.64
N ASN A 102 1.23 -17.36 -5.86
CA ASN A 102 0.36 -17.93 -4.81
C ASN A 102 -0.50 -16.91 -4.03
N MET A 103 -0.62 -15.65 -4.47
CA MET A 103 -1.55 -14.69 -3.88
C MET A 103 -2.80 -14.49 -4.75
N ASP A 104 -3.96 -14.47 -4.09
CA ASP A 104 -5.22 -14.03 -4.71
C ASP A 104 -5.23 -12.50 -4.79
N TYR A 105 -4.58 -11.96 -5.82
CA TYR A 105 -4.46 -10.53 -6.05
C TYR A 105 -5.82 -9.80 -6.09
N PRO A 106 -6.88 -10.33 -6.75
CA PRO A 106 -8.23 -9.77 -6.63
C PRO A 106 -8.79 -9.72 -5.19
N ALA A 107 -8.50 -10.71 -4.34
CA ALA A 107 -8.89 -10.66 -2.93
C ALA A 107 -8.08 -9.62 -2.14
N THR A 108 -6.76 -9.56 -2.32
CA THR A 108 -5.93 -8.60 -1.60
C THR A 108 -6.21 -7.16 -2.01
N LYS A 109 -6.55 -6.90 -3.28
CA LYS A 109 -7.04 -5.58 -3.73
C LYS A 109 -8.30 -5.14 -2.97
N ARG A 110 -9.25 -6.06 -2.75
CA ARG A 110 -10.46 -5.77 -1.96
C ARG A 110 -10.11 -5.42 -0.50
N ILE A 111 -9.13 -6.10 0.09
CA ILE A 111 -8.65 -5.78 1.45
C ILE A 111 -7.99 -4.39 1.49
N VAL A 112 -7.20 -4.02 0.47
CA VAL A 112 -6.64 -2.66 0.33
C VAL A 112 -7.75 -1.62 0.26
N ASP A 113 -8.78 -1.84 -0.57
CA ASP A 113 -9.94 -0.94 -0.69
C ASP A 113 -10.68 -0.79 0.65
N GLU A 114 -10.94 -1.89 1.36
CA GLU A 114 -11.60 -1.89 2.66
C GLU A 114 -10.77 -1.18 3.73
N THR A 115 -9.45 -1.38 3.71
CA THR A 115 -8.50 -0.72 4.63
C THR A 115 -8.50 0.78 4.38
N ALA A 116 -8.37 1.22 3.12
CA ALA A 116 -8.42 2.63 2.76
C ALA A 116 -9.78 3.25 3.14
N ARG A 117 -10.89 2.53 2.97
CA ARG A 117 -12.24 3.00 3.34
C ARG A 117 -12.42 3.20 4.84
N THR A 118 -11.79 2.36 5.67
CA THR A 118 -11.95 2.39 7.13
C THR A 118 -10.88 3.22 7.84
N LEU A 119 -9.83 3.64 7.12
CA LEU A 119 -8.74 4.43 7.66
C LEU A 119 -9.24 5.79 8.19
N ARG A 120 -8.79 6.12 9.40
CA ARG A 120 -8.91 7.45 10.00
C ARG A 120 -7.51 8.02 10.20
N VAL A 121 -7.24 9.15 9.56
CA VAL A 121 -5.97 9.88 9.72
C VAL A 121 -6.19 10.96 10.77
N PHE A 122 -5.40 10.95 11.84
CA PHE A 122 -5.43 11.92 12.94
C PHE A 122 -4.27 12.91 12.84
#